data_AF-A0A534BB65-F1
#
_entry.id   AF-A0A534BB65-F1
#
_cell.length_a   1.000
_cell.length_b   1.000
_cell.length_c   1.000
_cell.angle_alpha   90.00
_cell.angle_beta   90.00
_cell.angle_gamma   90.00
#
_symmetry.space_group_name_H-M   'P 1'
#
loop_
_entity.id
_entity.type
_entity.pdbx_description
1 polymer ?
#
loop_
_entity_poly.entity_id
_entity_poly.type
_entity_poly.pdbx_seq_one_letter_code
_entity_poly.pdbx_strand_id
1 'polypeptide(L)'
;MTWIPVRPAILRGALAASLAVAASLLPAGARAARAYVSNEDDGTVTVIDTQRLTALATVAVGKRPRGLVLSPDGASLYVALTGLPKCPPPIPEEQCAKLPRDRQADGVAVIDTATLKQTRLLKG
;
A
#
# COMPACT_ATOMS: atom_id res chain seq x y z
N MET A 1 -20.46 -82.15 -13.68
CA MET A 1 -19.19 -82.59 -13.07
C MET A 1 -18.13 -81.52 -13.37
N THR A 2 -18.23 -80.34 -12.76
CA THR A 2 -17.54 -79.91 -11.52
C THR A 2 -16.02 -80.07 -11.55
N TRP A 3 -15.30 -78.96 -11.75
CA TRP A 3 -14.08 -78.67 -10.97
C TRP A 3 -13.68 -77.19 -11.11
N ILE A 4 -13.57 -76.50 -9.98
CA ILE A 4 -12.95 -75.16 -9.80
C ILE A 4 -11.59 -75.42 -9.13
N PRO A 5 -10.53 -74.67 -9.48
CA PRO A 5 -9.68 -74.19 -8.38
C PRO A 5 -9.18 -72.74 -8.54
N VAL A 6 -9.54 -71.98 -7.50
CA VAL A 6 -8.76 -71.07 -6.64
C VAL A 6 -7.77 -70.07 -7.25
N ARG A 7 -8.07 -68.78 -6.98
CA ARG A 7 -7.13 -67.64 -7.02
C ARG A 7 -6.19 -67.68 -5.80
N PRO A 8 -4.90 -67.31 -5.95
CA PRO A 8 -4.14 -66.72 -4.86
C PRO A 8 -4.16 -65.20 -4.98
N ALA A 9 -4.58 -64.55 -3.89
CA ALA A 9 -4.31 -63.15 -3.63
C ALA A 9 -2.85 -63.01 -3.15
N ILE A 10 -2.12 -62.01 -3.65
CA ILE A 10 -0.93 -61.51 -2.95
C ILE A 10 -1.04 -60.00 -2.78
N LEU A 11 -0.82 -59.65 -1.52
CA LEU A 11 -0.91 -58.38 -0.83
C LEU A 11 0.21 -57.40 -1.24
N ARG A 12 -0.16 -56.11 -1.18
CA ARG A 12 0.61 -54.98 -0.61
C ARG A 12 2.06 -54.76 -1.07
N GLY A 13 2.23 -53.67 -1.81
CA GLY A 13 3.43 -52.83 -1.76
C GLY A 13 3.04 -51.36 -1.82
N ALA A 14 2.90 -50.72 -0.65
CA ALA A 14 2.84 -49.27 -0.52
C ALA A 14 4.19 -48.78 0.03
N LEU A 15 4.91 -47.98 -0.74
CA LEU A 15 5.96 -47.07 -0.30
C LEU A 15 5.85 -45.84 -1.24
N ALA A 16 5.37 -44.69 -0.75
CA ALA A 16 6.17 -43.63 -0.10
C ALA A 16 7.28 -43.10 -1.03
N ALA A 17 7.42 -41.80 -1.31
CA ALA A 17 7.21 -40.66 -0.43
C ALA A 17 6.91 -39.39 -1.24
N SER A 18 6.17 -38.51 -0.57
CA SER A 18 5.81 -37.15 -0.97
C SER A 18 7.00 -36.36 -1.52
N LEU A 19 6.88 -35.81 -2.72
CA LEU A 19 7.79 -34.75 -3.17
C LEU A 19 7.51 -33.49 -2.33
N ALA A 20 8.41 -33.27 -1.37
CA ALA A 20 8.84 -32.00 -0.81
C ALA A 20 7.80 -30.85 -0.80
N VAL A 21 7.13 -30.68 0.34
CA VAL A 21 6.77 -29.33 0.79
C VAL A 21 8.05 -28.65 1.25
N ALA A 22 8.72 -28.00 0.32
CA ALA A 22 9.76 -27.02 0.60
C ALA A 22 9.60 -25.84 -0.36
N ALA A 23 8.39 -25.25 -0.36
CA ALA A 23 8.22 -23.88 -0.86
C ALA A 23 8.92 -22.96 0.15
N SER A 24 10.22 -22.83 -0.06
CA SER A 24 11.10 -21.74 0.32
C SER A 24 10.50 -20.69 1.26
N LEU A 25 11.11 -20.60 2.45
CA LEU A 25 11.24 -19.35 3.19
C LEU A 25 11.96 -18.34 2.28
N LEU A 26 11.26 -17.78 1.29
CA LEU A 26 11.70 -16.53 0.71
C LEU A 26 11.58 -15.52 1.85
N PRO A 27 12.66 -14.84 2.26
CA PRO A 27 12.49 -13.68 3.12
C PRO A 27 11.46 -12.80 2.41
N ALA A 28 10.33 -12.54 3.08
CA ALA A 28 9.31 -11.64 2.58
C ALA A 28 10.06 -10.40 2.09
N GLY A 29 10.10 -10.21 0.77
CA GLY A 29 11.13 -9.39 0.12
C GLY A 29 11.25 -8.09 0.89
N ALA A 30 12.42 -7.84 1.48
CA ALA A 30 12.66 -6.63 2.24
C ALA A 30 12.27 -5.47 1.33
N ARG A 31 11.13 -4.87 1.61
CA ARG A 31 10.58 -3.83 0.75
C ARG A 31 11.62 -2.72 0.83
N ALA A 32 12.18 -2.34 -0.32
CA ALA A 32 13.16 -1.26 -0.39
C ALA A 32 12.68 -0.11 0.52
N ALA A 33 13.56 0.38 1.39
CA ALA A 33 13.23 1.47 2.28
C ALA A 33 12.79 2.66 1.42
N ARG A 34 11.58 3.15 1.67
CA ARG A 34 10.97 4.24 0.91
C ARG A 34 10.68 5.39 1.85
N ALA A 35 10.91 6.60 1.35
CA ALA A 35 10.40 7.82 1.97
C ALA A 35 9.19 8.32 1.18
N TYR A 36 8.23 8.89 1.90
CA TYR A 36 7.03 9.49 1.33
C TYR A 36 7.04 10.97 1.67
N VAL A 37 6.96 11.82 0.65
CA VAL A 37 7.04 13.28 0.79
C VAL A 37 5.73 13.87 0.30
N SER A 38 5.01 14.54 1.18
CA SER A 38 3.80 15.29 0.82
C SER A 38 4.20 16.62 0.17
N ASN A 39 3.79 16.81 -1.07
CA ASN A 39 3.97 18.06 -1.81
C ASN A 39 2.69 18.88 -1.65
N GLU A 40 2.65 19.70 -0.60
CA GLU A 40 1.43 20.40 -0.17
C GLU A 40 0.83 21.26 -1.29
N ASP A 41 1.67 22.02 -2.00
CA ASP A 41 1.22 22.94 -3.06
C ASP A 41 0.78 22.21 -4.33
N ASP A 42 1.43 21.10 -4.67
CA ASP A 42 1.16 20.35 -5.90
C ASP A 42 -0.02 19.37 -5.76
N GLY A 43 -0.44 19.07 -4.53
CA GLY A 43 -1.49 18.09 -4.28
C GLY A 43 -1.05 16.64 -4.54
N THR A 44 0.24 16.36 -4.40
CA THR A 44 0.84 15.06 -4.70
C THR A 44 1.66 14.50 -3.53
N VAL A 45 1.99 13.21 -3.61
CA VAL A 45 2.98 12.55 -2.76
C VAL A 45 4.08 11.97 -3.63
N THR A 46 5.33 12.37 -3.39
CA THR A 46 6.49 11.75 -4.03
C THR A 46 7.00 10.59 -3.19
N VAL A 47 7.25 9.46 -3.86
CA VAL A 47 7.82 8.25 -3.26
C VAL A 47 9.27 8.18 -3.66
N ILE A 48 10.18 8.12 -2.68
CA ILE A 48 11.63 8.15 -2.88
C ILE A 48 12.21 6.79 -2.48
N ASP A 49 13.06 6.24 -3.32
CA ASP A 49 13.96 5.15 -2.96
C ASP A 49 15.06 5.72 -2.06
N THR A 50 15.14 5.29 -0.80
CA THR A 50 16.09 5.89 0.15
C THR A 50 17.52 5.35 -0.02
N GLN A 51 17.73 4.27 -0.79
CA GLN A 51 19.06 3.77 -1.09
C GLN A 51 19.70 4.56 -2.24
N ARG A 52 18.91 4.85 -3.28
CA ARG A 52 19.38 5.58 -4.48
C ARG A 52 19.15 7.08 -4.39
N LEU A 53 18.32 7.52 -3.44
CA LEU A 53 17.86 8.91 -3.32
C LEU A 53 17.19 9.42 -4.60
N THR A 54 16.45 8.55 -5.29
CA THR A 54 15.73 8.87 -6.52
C THR A 54 14.22 8.74 -6.34
N ALA A 55 13.45 9.58 -7.03
CA ALA A 55 12.01 9.46 -7.08
C ALA A 55 11.60 8.18 -7.84
N LEU A 56 10.74 7.38 -7.22
CA LEU A 56 10.12 6.19 -7.81
C LEU A 56 8.78 6.52 -8.48
N ALA A 57 8.00 7.41 -7.87
CA ALA A 57 6.70 7.84 -8.36
C ALA A 57 6.28 9.17 -7.73
N THR A 58 5.38 9.88 -8.42
CA THR A 58 4.62 11.00 -7.87
C THR A 58 3.14 10.69 -8.02
N VAL A 59 2.41 10.64 -6.90
CA VAL A 59 1.02 10.21 -6.83
C VAL A 59 0.14 11.41 -6.55
N ALA A 60 -0.79 11.73 -7.46
CA ALA A 60 -1.82 12.73 -7.18
C ALA A 60 -2.78 12.21 -6.11
N VAL A 61 -3.05 13.02 -5.08
CA VAL A 61 -3.86 12.62 -3.92
C VAL A 61 -4.98 13.59 -3.59
N GLY A 62 -4.86 14.85 -4.01
CA GLY A 62 -5.83 15.91 -3.73
C GLY A 62 -5.21 17.10 -3.03
N LYS A 63 -6.04 18.04 -2.58
CA LYS A 63 -5.60 19.36 -2.12
C LYS A 63 -4.81 19.28 -0.80
N ARG A 64 -3.65 19.94 -0.78
CA ARG A 64 -2.79 20.15 0.40
C ARG A 64 -2.62 18.89 1.25
N PRO A 65 -1.94 17.85 0.73
CA PRO A 65 -1.52 16.72 1.55
C PRO A 65 -0.56 17.21 2.63
N ARG A 66 -0.79 16.81 3.88
CA ARG A 66 0.05 17.20 5.03
C ARG A 66 0.48 15.98 5.83
N GLY A 67 -0.42 15.48 6.67
CA GLY A 67 -0.14 14.34 7.53
C GLY A 67 -0.02 13.05 6.71
N LEU A 68 1.02 12.27 6.97
CA LEU A 68 1.25 10.97 6.36
C LEU A 68 1.40 9.90 7.46
N VAL A 69 0.74 8.76 7.30
CA VAL A 69 0.94 7.60 8.19
C VAL A 69 0.83 6.30 7.41
N LEU A 70 1.75 5.37 7.66
CA LEU A 70 1.68 4.02 7.11
C LEU A 70 0.80 3.12 7.98
N SER A 71 0.09 2.18 7.36
CA SER A 71 -0.52 1.06 8.08
C SER A 71 0.55 0.22 8.79
N PRO A 72 0.20 -0.52 9.86
CA PRO A 72 1.16 -1.36 10.59
C PRO A 72 1.88 -2.40 9.70
N ASP A 73 1.20 -2.91 8.69
CA ASP A 73 1.75 -3.84 7.69
C ASP A 73 2.49 -3.12 6.53
N GLY A 74 2.47 -1.79 6.51
CA GLY A 74 3.06 -0.96 5.46
C GLY A 74 2.36 -1.05 4.10
N ALA A 75 1.23 -1.74 3.98
CA ALA A 75 0.52 -1.92 2.70
C ALA A 75 -0.20 -0.65 2.21
N SER A 76 -0.63 0.20 3.15
CA SER A 76 -1.36 1.44 2.88
C SER A 76 -0.63 2.65 3.45
N LEU A 77 -0.60 3.74 2.70
CA LEU A 77 -0.25 5.07 3.20
C LEU A 77 -1.51 5.93 3.25
N TYR A 78 -1.82 6.45 4.43
CA TYR A 78 -2.90 7.41 4.64
C TYR A 78 -2.36 8.82 4.59
N VAL A 79 -3.04 9.67 3.83
CA VAL A 79 -2.63 11.05 3.54
C VAL A 79 -3.77 11.98 3.94
N ALA A 80 -3.56 12.79 4.98
CA ALA A 80 -4.52 13.81 5.39
C ALA A 80 -4.50 14.97 4.39
N LEU A 81 -5.65 15.24 3.80
CA LEU A 81 -5.90 16.34 2.87
C LEU A 81 -6.65 17.45 3.58
N THR A 82 -6.36 18.69 3.21
CA THR A 82 -7.11 19.82 3.74
C THR A 82 -7.48 20.83 2.66
N GLY A 83 -8.73 21.26 2.70
CA GLY A 83 -9.22 22.38 1.93
C GLY A 83 -9.05 23.73 2.62
N LEU A 84 -8.33 23.78 3.75
CA LEU A 84 -7.92 25.06 4.33
C LEU A 84 -7.15 25.87 3.27
N PRO A 85 -7.37 27.17 3.18
CA PRO A 85 -6.59 28.03 2.31
C PRO A 85 -5.15 28.13 2.83
N LYS A 86 -4.19 28.26 1.92
CA LYS A 86 -2.83 28.67 2.29
C LYS A 86 -2.87 30.16 2.63
N CYS A 87 -2.18 30.55 3.69
CA CYS A 87 -1.93 31.96 3.99
C CYS A 87 -0.53 32.30 3.45
N PRO A 88 -0.41 32.90 2.26
CA PRO A 88 0.89 33.30 1.75
C PRO A 88 1.38 34.56 2.48
N PRO A 89 2.68 34.65 2.84
CA PRO A 89 3.30 35.93 3.10
C PRO A 89 3.15 36.82 1.85
N PRO A 90 2.86 38.14 1.95
CA PRO A 90 2.89 39.04 3.12
C PRO A 90 1.51 39.30 3.77
N ILE A 91 0.50 38.47 3.52
CA ILE A 91 -0.88 38.75 3.96
C ILE A 91 -0.96 38.69 5.49
N PRO A 92 -1.51 39.72 6.18
CA PRO A 92 -1.75 39.68 7.62
C PRO A 92 -2.64 38.49 8.00
N GLU A 93 -2.35 37.85 9.14
CA GLU A 93 -3.07 36.64 9.59
C GLU A 93 -4.59 36.84 9.66
N GLU A 94 -5.06 38.04 10.03
CA GLU A 94 -6.48 38.38 10.08
C GLU A 94 -7.17 38.26 8.72
N GLN A 95 -6.48 38.64 7.65
CA GLN A 95 -7.00 38.54 6.30
C GLN A 95 -6.96 37.09 5.80
N CYS A 96 -5.97 36.31 6.23
CA CYS A 96 -5.92 34.87 5.96
C CYS A 96 -7.03 34.08 6.65
N ALA A 97 -7.43 34.47 7.87
CA ALA A 97 -8.53 33.84 8.60
C ALA A 97 -9.88 34.00 7.89
N LYS A 98 -10.02 34.99 7.00
CA LYS A 98 -11.23 35.26 6.22
C LYS A 98 -11.29 34.50 4.90
N LEU A 99 -10.21 33.81 4.49
CA LEU A 99 -10.19 33.06 3.25
C LEU A 99 -11.15 31.87 3.30
N PRO A 100 -11.92 31.60 2.23
CA PRO A 100 -12.90 30.54 2.23
C PRO A 100 -12.23 29.17 2.31
N ARG A 101 -12.67 28.35 3.27
CA ARG A 101 -12.28 26.93 3.36
C ARG A 101 -13.10 26.09 2.39
N ASP A 102 -12.41 25.24 1.66
CA ASP A 102 -13.00 24.28 0.74
C ASP A 102 -13.26 22.94 1.43
N ARG A 103 -14.40 22.81 2.12
CA ARG A 103 -14.70 21.59 2.89
C ARG A 103 -14.78 20.33 2.02
N GLN A 104 -15.06 20.45 0.73
CA GLN A 104 -15.17 19.29 -0.17
C GLN A 104 -13.80 18.64 -0.45
N ALA A 105 -12.72 19.38 -0.22
CA ALA A 105 -11.36 18.91 -0.39
C ALA A 105 -10.74 18.32 0.89
N ASP A 106 -11.44 18.38 2.03
CA ASP A 106 -11.00 17.72 3.26
C ASP A 106 -11.23 16.20 3.14
N GLY A 107 -10.28 15.42 3.68
CA GLY A 107 -10.40 13.98 3.69
C GLY A 107 -9.08 13.25 3.91
N VAL A 108 -9.10 11.94 3.67
CA VAL A 108 -7.92 11.09 3.74
C VAL A 108 -7.79 10.30 2.45
N ALA A 109 -6.75 10.58 1.66
CA ALA A 109 -6.39 9.73 0.54
C ALA A 109 -5.64 8.49 1.04
N VAL A 110 -5.89 7.35 0.39
CA VAL A 110 -5.21 6.08 0.69
C VAL A 110 -4.42 5.69 -0.55
N ILE A 111 -3.11 5.50 -0.39
CA ILE A 111 -2.21 5.01 -1.43
C ILE A 111 -1.85 3.56 -1.11
N ASP A 112 -2.01 2.68 -2.08
CA ASP A 112 -1.44 1.33 -2.02
C ASP A 112 0.08 1.41 -2.26
N THR A 113 0.85 0.96 -1.28
CA THR A 113 2.31 1.13 -1.33
C THR A 113 2.99 0.16 -2.30
N ALA A 114 2.29 -0.85 -2.84
CA ALA A 114 2.88 -1.81 -3.77
C ALA A 114 2.85 -1.26 -5.19
N THR A 115 1.67 -0.79 -5.56
CA THR A 115 1.32 -0.25 -6.86
C THR A 115 1.65 1.23 -6.99
N LEU A 116 1.86 1.93 -5.87
CA LEU A 116 2.07 3.38 -5.81
C LEU A 116 0.92 4.16 -6.45
N LYS A 117 -0.31 3.72 -6.18
CA LYS A 117 -1.54 4.35 -6.69
C LYS A 117 -2.47 4.70 -5.55
N GLN A 118 -3.16 5.82 -5.70
CA GLN A 118 -4.31 6.12 -4.83
C GLN A 118 -5.41 5.09 -5.09
N THR A 119 -5.87 4.43 -4.03
CA THR A 119 -6.93 3.42 -4.09
C THR A 119 -8.25 3.91 -3.51
N ARG A 120 -8.21 4.91 -2.63
CA ARG A 120 -9.42 5.45 -1.99
C ARG A 120 -9.25 6.92 -1.64
N LEU A 121 -10.38 7.62 -1.57
CA LEU A 121 -10.51 8.90 -0.92
C LEU A 121 -11.64 8.80 0.12
N LEU A 122 -11.31 8.96 1.39
CA LEU A 122 -12.27 9.04 2.49
C LEU A 122 -12.64 10.51 2.67
N LYS A 123 -13.87 10.88 2.33
CA LYS A 123 -14.36 12.25 2.52
C LYS A 123 -14.68 12.50 4.00
N GLY A 124 -14.32 13.69 4.48
CA GLY A 124 -14.68 14.21 5.80
C GLY A 124 -16.00 14.96 5.84
#